data_AF-A0A924GFZ2-F1
#
_entry.id   AF-A0A924GFZ2-F1
#
_cell.length_a   1.000
_cell.length_b   1.000
_cell.length_c   1.000
_cell.angle_alpha   90.00
_cell.angle_beta   90.00
_cell.angle_gamma   90.00
#
_symmetry.space_group_name_H-M   'P 1'
#
loop_
_entity.id
_entity.type
_entity.pdbx_description
1 polymer ?
#
loop_
_entity_poly.entity_id
_entity_poly.type
_entity_poly.pdbx_seq_one_letter_code
_entity_poly.pdbx_strand_id
1 'polypeptide(L)'
;QKSTGGCGPGNSCQFSIEWNSGTQLCAAVMINSSTEVDSCRSSTGLVDGQWHYAALTVSTGNVLQLYVDGVPTGAPAMTMGAPSTTSSFPMNLGSESSGGEPFIGDLDEARLATSALSAAAIKGYYNTRRAHLQLLDDTGTGSGQGVAIGADCATGTRCADNAYAGVASIMRLGARYYSRTRLHTKTNDFWSLWSNDWLEVDSTTSLSVTVGSTVNLGSPTLGQDTFGSSLIQVTTNDTGGYQLLARDTSNTVGMTGTPSGTILDAQTPGFAPAVWAGLSPQGIGFSVRDATGGRLAKWGATGPFPVTDVNNNLYVGLGVADTLLHQRTTYGVAPDTVNLTTRLNVPTTQVAAYYSATVQLTALANP
;
A
#
# COMPACT_ATOMS: atom_id res chain seq x y z
N GLN A 1 17.09 4.77 37.58
CA GLN A 1 18.24 4.62 38.49
C GLN A 1 18.65 3.16 38.43
N LYS A 2 19.93 2.80 38.38
CA LYS A 2 20.35 1.43 38.70
C LYS A 2 20.52 1.41 40.21
N SER A 3 19.67 0.69 40.94
CA SER A 3 20.11 0.17 42.23
C SER A 3 20.78 -1.15 41.97
N THR A 4 21.77 -1.49 42.78
CA THR A 4 22.35 -2.84 42.87
C THR A 4 21.36 -3.87 43.44
N GLY A 5 20.06 -3.66 43.25
CA GLY A 5 18.99 -4.59 43.52
C GLY A 5 18.54 -5.23 42.21
N GLY A 6 19.46 -5.92 41.53
CA GLY A 6 19.04 -7.00 40.63
C GLY A 6 18.27 -8.05 41.43
N CYS A 7 17.71 -9.05 40.76
CA CYS A 7 17.06 -10.18 41.39
C CYS A 7 18.01 -10.82 42.41
N GLY A 8 17.95 -10.35 43.67
CA GLY A 8 18.94 -10.70 44.67
C GLY A 8 18.87 -12.22 44.92
N PRO A 9 19.98 -12.87 45.27
CA PRO A 9 19.96 -14.29 45.61
C PRO A 9 18.89 -14.54 46.68
N GLY A 10 17.82 -15.27 46.32
CA GLY A 10 16.69 -15.57 47.20
C GLY A 10 15.37 -14.81 46.95
N ASN A 11 15.31 -13.78 46.08
CA ASN A 11 14.07 -13.05 45.76
C ASN A 11 13.69 -13.22 44.27
N SER A 12 12.55 -13.85 44.03
CA SER A 12 12.20 -14.47 42.73
C SER A 12 11.36 -13.58 41.80
N CYS A 13 11.99 -12.70 41.02
CA CYS A 13 11.43 -12.25 39.73
C CYS A 13 11.94 -13.19 38.61
N GLN A 14 11.09 -13.72 37.73
CA GLN A 14 11.53 -14.68 36.70
C GLN A 14 12.18 -14.04 35.48
N PHE A 15 11.62 -12.91 35.05
CA PHE A 15 12.15 -12.10 33.95
C PHE A 15 11.77 -10.63 34.18
N SER A 16 12.59 -9.72 33.68
CA SER A 16 12.32 -8.28 33.70
C SER A 16 12.72 -7.62 32.38
N ILE A 17 12.10 -6.47 32.11
CA ILE A 17 12.61 -5.45 31.19
C ILE A 17 12.78 -4.19 32.03
N GLU A 18 13.99 -3.67 32.11
CA GLU A 18 14.36 -2.68 33.12
C GLU A 18 15.38 -1.68 32.61
N TRP A 19 15.53 -0.56 33.32
CA TRP A 19 16.47 0.50 32.96
C TRP A 19 17.77 0.40 33.75
N ASN A 20 18.88 0.14 33.08
CA ASN A 20 20.20 0.25 33.71
C ASN A 20 20.65 1.72 33.74
N SER A 21 20.70 2.28 34.95
CA SER A 21 21.20 3.64 35.25
C SER A 21 20.51 4.73 34.43
N GLY A 22 19.30 4.49 33.93
CA GLY A 22 18.52 5.43 33.12
C GLY A 22 19.08 5.70 31.72
N THR A 23 20.00 4.88 31.21
CA THR A 23 20.60 5.12 29.90
C THR A 23 20.35 3.99 28.91
N GLN A 24 20.26 2.74 29.38
CA GLN A 24 20.05 1.56 28.54
C GLN A 24 18.89 0.73 29.08
N LEU A 25 18.10 0.18 28.15
CA LEU A 25 17.13 -0.84 28.43
C LEU A 25 17.83 -2.20 28.49
N CYS A 26 17.51 -2.96 29.52
CA CYS A 26 18.02 -4.29 29.79
C CYS A 26 16.87 -5.29 29.88
N ALA A 27 17.22 -6.55 29.72
CA ALA A 27 16.36 -7.64 30.08
C ALA A 27 17.12 -8.60 30.99
N ALA A 28 16.47 -9.04 32.06
CA ALA A 28 17.02 -10.04 32.97
C ALA A 28 16.16 -11.30 32.95
N VAL A 29 16.78 -12.47 33.12
CA VAL A 29 16.09 -13.76 33.28
C VAL A 29 16.79 -14.59 34.36
N MET A 30 16.01 -15.10 35.31
CA MET A 30 16.51 -15.99 36.35
C MET A 30 16.57 -17.44 35.86
N ILE A 31 17.73 -18.07 36.06
CA ILE A 31 17.98 -19.48 35.77
C ILE A 31 17.65 -20.34 37.00
N ASN A 32 18.00 -19.86 38.19
CA ASN A 32 17.69 -20.48 39.47
C ASN A 32 17.63 -19.42 40.58
N SER A 33 17.36 -19.81 41.83
CA SER A 33 17.25 -18.89 42.98
C SER A 33 18.50 -18.06 43.31
N SER A 34 19.61 -18.29 42.61
CA SER A 34 20.90 -17.65 42.83
C SER A 34 21.62 -17.21 41.54
N THR A 35 21.00 -17.36 40.37
CA THR A 35 21.65 -17.07 39.08
C THR A 35 20.71 -16.32 38.15
N GLU A 36 21.12 -15.11 37.81
CA GLU A 36 20.48 -14.19 36.86
C GLU A 36 21.34 -14.04 35.61
N VAL A 37 20.69 -13.82 34.47
CA VAL A 37 21.35 -13.46 33.21
C VAL A 37 20.79 -12.14 32.70
N ASP A 38 21.66 -11.14 32.60
CA ASP A 38 21.33 -9.80 32.12
C ASP A 38 21.79 -9.54 30.69
N SER A 39 20.92 -8.93 29.89
CA SER A 39 21.21 -8.43 28.55
C SER A 39 20.96 -6.93 28.44
N CYS A 40 21.94 -6.14 28.88
CA CYS A 40 21.98 -4.67 28.72
C CYS A 40 22.62 -4.24 27.40
N ARG A 41 21.95 -4.52 26.28
CA ARG A 41 22.52 -4.31 24.92
C ARG A 41 21.82 -3.25 24.08
N SER A 42 20.84 -2.52 24.63
CA SER A 42 20.24 -1.40 23.89
C SER A 42 21.24 -0.27 23.67
N SER A 43 20.95 0.59 22.68
CA SER A 43 21.59 1.89 22.57
C SER A 43 21.31 2.75 23.81
N THR A 44 22.21 3.69 24.09
CA THR A 44 21.99 4.74 25.07
C THR A 44 21.03 5.81 24.52
N GLY A 45 20.28 6.49 25.38
CA GLY A 45 19.50 7.67 24.99
C GLY A 45 18.02 7.42 24.68
N LEU A 46 17.47 6.30 25.13
CA LEU A 46 16.03 5.98 25.02
C LEU A 46 15.17 6.71 26.08
N VAL A 47 15.79 7.54 26.93
CA VAL A 47 15.11 8.41 27.90
C VAL A 47 15.11 9.83 27.33
N ASP A 48 14.48 9.98 26.16
CA ASP A 48 14.40 11.22 25.38
C ASP A 48 13.00 11.87 25.43
N GLY A 49 12.07 11.25 26.17
CA GLY A 49 10.68 11.69 26.27
C GLY A 49 9.80 11.25 25.09
N GLN A 50 10.29 10.38 24.20
CA GLN A 50 9.51 9.78 23.12
C GLN A 50 9.01 8.36 23.50
N TRP A 51 7.99 7.90 22.78
CA TRP A 51 7.50 6.52 22.89
C TRP A 51 8.49 5.55 22.26
N HIS A 52 8.89 4.54 23.02
CA HIS A 52 9.71 3.43 22.55
C HIS A 52 8.98 2.10 22.69
N TYR A 53 9.24 1.18 21.77
CA TYR A 53 8.75 -0.18 21.84
C TYR A 53 9.84 -1.14 22.30
N ALA A 54 9.55 -1.93 23.32
CA ALA A 54 10.45 -2.94 23.86
C ALA A 54 9.83 -4.33 23.77
N ALA A 55 10.63 -5.33 23.38
CA ALA A 55 10.22 -6.72 23.42
C ALA A 55 11.37 -7.63 23.86
N LEU A 56 11.05 -8.63 24.67
CA LEU A 56 11.97 -9.68 25.08
C LEU A 56 11.47 -11.02 24.55
N THR A 57 12.39 -11.84 24.03
CA THR A 57 12.10 -13.23 23.66
C THR A 57 13.07 -14.18 24.32
N VAL A 58 12.54 -15.32 24.76
CA VAL A 58 13.31 -16.50 25.16
C VAL A 58 12.86 -17.64 24.27
N SER A 59 13.71 -18.04 23.33
CA SER A 59 13.38 -19.08 22.35
C SER A 59 13.87 -20.47 22.76
N THR A 60 13.47 -21.50 22.00
CA THR A 60 13.92 -22.88 22.21
C THR A 60 15.45 -22.95 22.15
N GLY A 61 16.03 -23.72 23.06
CA GLY A 61 17.49 -23.73 23.26
C GLY A 61 18.00 -22.61 24.17
N ASN A 62 17.10 -21.95 24.91
CA ASN A 62 17.42 -20.94 25.92
C ASN A 62 18.21 -19.75 25.33
N VAL A 63 17.68 -19.17 24.25
CA VAL A 63 18.28 -18.00 23.60
C VAL A 63 17.46 -16.76 23.89
N LEU A 64 18.10 -15.78 24.54
CA LEU A 64 17.54 -14.49 24.91
C LEU A 64 17.86 -13.44 23.85
N GLN A 65 16.84 -12.70 23.44
CA GLN A 65 16.98 -11.54 22.56
C GLN A 65 16.04 -10.41 23.00
N LEU A 66 16.64 -9.25 23.28
CA LEU A 66 15.94 -7.99 23.51
C LEU A 66 15.80 -7.23 22.18
N TYR A 67 14.70 -6.53 21.99
CA TYR A 67 14.41 -5.69 20.84
C TYR A 67 14.00 -4.31 21.32
N VAL A 68 14.48 -3.28 20.62
CA VAL A 68 14.07 -1.89 20.81
C VAL A 68 13.65 -1.34 19.44
N ASP A 69 12.49 -0.69 19.39
CA ASP A 69 11.92 -0.11 18.18
C ASP A 69 11.85 -1.10 17.00
N GLY A 70 11.53 -2.34 17.36
CA GLY A 70 11.36 -3.48 16.47
C GLY A 70 12.67 -4.07 15.92
N VAL A 71 13.83 -3.65 16.42
CA VAL A 71 15.15 -4.11 15.98
C VAL A 71 15.85 -4.87 17.12
N PRO A 72 16.48 -6.02 16.88
CA PRO A 72 17.21 -6.75 17.92
C PRO A 72 18.39 -5.91 18.44
N THR A 73 18.53 -5.84 19.75
CA THR A 73 19.65 -5.15 20.40
C THR A 73 20.87 -6.06 20.46
N GLY A 74 22.06 -5.49 20.19
CA GLY A 74 23.39 -6.11 20.25
C GLY A 74 23.52 -7.56 19.74
N ALA A 75 24.09 -7.76 18.56
CA ALA A 75 24.40 -9.09 18.03
C ALA A 75 25.67 -9.71 18.69
N PRO A 76 25.71 -11.03 18.95
CA PRO A 76 24.65 -12.04 18.71
C PRO A 76 23.76 -12.30 19.95
N ALA A 77 22.57 -12.87 19.75
CA ALA A 77 21.66 -13.31 20.83
C ALA A 77 22.39 -14.14 21.90
N MET A 78 21.97 -14.02 23.16
CA MET A 78 22.67 -14.65 24.28
C MET A 78 22.10 -16.04 24.58
N THR A 79 22.96 -17.05 24.62
CA THR A 79 22.60 -18.39 25.13
C THR A 79 22.69 -18.40 26.66
N MET A 80 21.70 -19.00 27.30
CA MET A 80 21.59 -19.07 28.76
C MET A 80 21.22 -20.48 29.25
N GLY A 81 21.25 -20.69 30.57
CA GLY A 81 20.70 -21.89 31.18
C GLY A 81 19.18 -21.99 30.99
N ALA A 82 18.58 -23.10 31.40
CA ALA A 82 17.12 -23.22 31.41
C ALA A 82 16.51 -22.20 32.39
N PRO A 83 15.59 -21.33 31.96
CA PRO A 83 14.93 -20.38 32.86
C PRO A 83 14.17 -21.10 33.98
N SER A 84 14.09 -20.47 35.16
CA SER A 84 13.21 -20.92 36.22
C SER A 84 11.75 -20.85 35.75
N THR A 85 10.98 -21.90 36.02
CA THR A 85 9.55 -21.98 35.64
C THR A 85 8.60 -21.68 36.79
N THR A 86 9.11 -21.46 38.02
CA THR A 86 8.30 -21.10 39.19
C THR A 86 8.68 -19.73 39.75
N SER A 87 7.65 -18.96 40.16
CA SER A 87 7.75 -17.66 40.84
C SER A 87 6.79 -17.66 42.01
N SER A 88 7.23 -17.14 43.16
CA SER A 88 6.36 -16.88 44.32
C SER A 88 5.77 -15.48 44.32
N PHE A 89 6.13 -14.64 43.34
CA PHE A 89 5.71 -13.25 43.24
C PHE A 89 4.77 -13.02 42.04
N PRO A 90 3.81 -12.09 42.15
CA PRO A 90 2.94 -11.73 41.04
C PRO A 90 3.71 -11.05 39.90
N MET A 91 3.13 -11.08 38.70
CA MET A 91 3.60 -10.24 37.60
C MET A 91 3.21 -8.79 37.89
N ASN A 92 4.22 -7.91 37.93
CA ASN A 92 4.02 -6.48 38.12
C ASN A 92 4.37 -5.71 36.85
N LEU A 93 3.65 -4.62 36.61
CA LEU A 93 3.99 -3.62 35.60
C LEU A 93 4.36 -2.32 36.32
N GLY A 94 5.41 -1.67 35.84
CA GLY A 94 5.83 -0.36 36.35
C GLY A 94 6.57 -0.38 37.70
N SER A 95 6.94 -1.55 38.23
CA SER A 95 7.85 -1.69 39.38
C SER A 95 8.33 -3.14 39.50
N GLU A 96 9.38 -3.35 40.29
CA GLU A 96 9.83 -4.69 40.65
C GLU A 96 8.77 -5.42 41.50
N SER A 97 8.87 -6.75 41.61
CA SER A 97 7.92 -7.56 42.38
C SER A 97 7.86 -7.21 43.88
N SER A 98 8.95 -6.64 44.41
CA SER A 98 9.11 -6.17 45.79
C SER A 98 8.46 -4.79 46.03
N GLY A 99 8.01 -4.10 44.97
CA GLY A 99 7.61 -2.69 45.00
C GLY A 99 8.78 -1.71 44.93
N GLY A 100 10.02 -2.21 44.81
CA GLY A 100 11.21 -1.43 44.51
C GLY A 100 11.24 -0.93 43.06
N GLU A 101 12.13 0.02 42.80
CA GLU A 101 12.45 0.51 41.44
C GLU A 101 11.22 0.89 40.58
N PRO A 102 10.42 1.87 41.02
CA PRO A 102 9.24 2.28 40.27
C PRO A 102 9.65 2.87 38.91
N PHE A 103 8.95 2.45 37.87
CA PHE A 103 8.98 3.09 36.56
C PHE A 103 8.24 4.43 36.64
N ILE A 104 8.87 5.47 36.11
CA ILE A 104 8.29 6.81 36.03
C ILE A 104 8.12 7.14 34.55
N GLY A 105 6.89 7.00 34.06
CA GLY A 105 6.52 7.24 32.67
C GLY A 105 5.18 6.59 32.34
N ASP A 106 4.79 6.70 31.08
CA ASP A 106 3.59 6.05 30.57
C ASP A 106 3.92 4.66 30.01
N LEU A 107 3.05 3.69 30.28
CA LEU A 107 3.09 2.35 29.69
C LEU A 107 1.82 2.16 28.87
N ASP A 108 1.98 1.60 27.68
CA ASP A 108 0.85 1.26 26.82
C ASP A 108 1.08 -0.11 26.16
N GLU A 109 0.00 -0.84 25.92
CA GLU A 109 -0.03 -2.11 25.17
C GLU A 109 0.93 -3.22 25.67
N ALA A 110 0.98 -3.44 26.99
CA ALA A 110 1.75 -4.54 27.57
C ALA A 110 1.23 -5.93 27.13
N ARG A 111 2.13 -6.79 26.64
CA ARG A 111 1.78 -8.13 26.15
C ARG A 111 2.74 -9.21 26.64
N LEU A 112 2.17 -10.37 26.94
CA LEU A 112 2.90 -11.62 27.17
C LEU A 112 2.50 -12.66 26.13
N ALA A 113 3.47 -13.42 25.63
CA ALA A 113 3.26 -14.51 24.66
C ALA A 113 3.82 -15.83 25.20
N THR A 114 3.18 -16.94 24.84
CA THR A 114 3.60 -18.30 25.23
C THR A 114 4.68 -18.88 24.32
N SER A 115 5.09 -18.14 23.28
CA SER A 115 6.14 -18.55 22.34
C SER A 115 7.01 -17.36 21.95
N ALA A 116 8.27 -17.64 21.61
CA ALA A 116 9.17 -16.64 21.08
C ALA A 116 8.72 -16.20 19.69
N LEU A 117 8.45 -14.90 19.56
CA LEU A 117 8.08 -14.30 18.29
C LEU A 117 9.32 -14.11 17.41
N SER A 118 9.15 -14.24 16.09
CA SER A 118 10.23 -13.95 15.14
C SER A 118 10.55 -12.45 15.10
N ALA A 119 11.77 -12.10 14.71
CA ALA A 119 12.17 -10.70 14.53
C ALA A 119 11.23 -9.94 13.58
N ALA A 120 10.74 -10.59 12.52
CA ALA A 120 9.77 -10.00 11.59
C ALA A 120 8.43 -9.71 12.26
N ALA A 121 7.93 -10.60 13.12
CA ALA A 121 6.70 -10.37 13.88
C ALA A 121 6.86 -9.20 14.86
N ILE A 122 7.99 -9.15 15.58
CA ILE A 122 8.32 -8.05 16.50
C ILE A 122 8.42 -6.70 15.77
N LYS A 123 9.08 -6.67 14.59
CA LYS A 123 9.11 -5.47 13.76
C LYS A 123 7.70 -5.07 13.28
N GLY A 124 6.86 -6.05 12.97
CA GLY A 124 5.44 -5.86 12.70
C GLY A 124 4.73 -5.12 13.84
N TYR A 125 4.83 -5.61 15.08
CA TYR A 125 4.22 -4.97 16.25
C TYR A 125 4.69 -3.53 16.47
N TYR A 126 6.00 -3.28 16.34
CA TYR A 126 6.54 -1.93 16.43
C TYR A 126 5.95 -0.99 15.38
N ASN A 127 5.87 -1.43 14.13
CA ASN A 127 5.40 -0.60 13.03
C ASN A 127 3.90 -0.31 13.14
N THR A 128 3.10 -1.26 13.64
CA THR A 128 1.63 -1.10 13.72
C THR A 128 1.17 -0.34 14.97
N ARG A 129 1.96 -0.31 16.05
CA ARG A 129 1.69 0.46 17.29
C ARG A 129 0.27 0.25 17.86
N ARG A 130 -0.27 -0.96 17.81
CA ARG A 130 -1.65 -1.30 18.22
C ARG A 130 -1.69 -2.56 19.08
N ALA A 131 -2.62 -2.63 20.04
CA ALA A 131 -3.03 -3.88 20.67
C ALA A 131 -3.33 -4.93 19.61
N HIS A 132 -2.77 -6.12 19.75
CA HIS A 132 -3.45 -7.28 19.22
C HIS A 132 -4.58 -7.57 20.20
N LEU A 133 -5.83 -7.32 19.82
CA LEU A 133 -6.94 -7.99 20.49
C LEU A 133 -6.77 -9.49 20.22
N GLN A 134 -6.09 -10.18 21.13
CA GLN A 134 -5.88 -11.62 21.07
C GLN A 134 -6.97 -12.32 21.89
N LEU A 135 -8.24 -12.07 21.53
CA LEU A 135 -9.39 -12.98 21.58
C LEU A 135 -10.67 -12.18 21.29
N LEU A 136 -11.35 -12.50 20.19
CA LEU A 136 -12.81 -12.49 20.15
C LEU A 136 -13.18 -13.96 20.03
N ASP A 137 -13.58 -14.52 21.16
CA ASP A 137 -14.06 -15.90 21.29
C ASP A 137 -15.30 -16.08 20.40
N ASP A 138 -15.20 -16.94 19.38
CA ASP A 138 -16.37 -17.47 18.68
C ASP A 138 -16.71 -18.82 19.34
N THR A 139 -17.56 -18.79 20.37
CA THR A 139 -18.23 -20.00 20.84
C THR A 139 -19.34 -20.33 19.84
N GLY A 140 -18.95 -20.99 18.74
CA GLY A 140 -19.73 -20.98 17.51
C GLY A 140 -20.18 -22.31 16.90
N THR A 141 -20.02 -23.47 17.52
CA THR A 141 -20.90 -24.65 17.27
C THR A 141 -20.95 -25.48 18.55
N GLY A 142 -22.08 -26.10 18.89
CA GLY A 142 -22.26 -26.88 20.13
C GLY A 142 -21.34 -28.11 20.32
N SER A 143 -20.21 -28.19 19.62
CA SER A 143 -19.15 -29.20 19.71
C SER A 143 -17.74 -28.64 19.99
N GLY A 144 -17.56 -27.32 20.17
CA GLY A 144 -16.29 -26.76 20.68
C GLY A 144 -15.08 -26.84 19.74
N GLN A 145 -15.29 -26.89 18.43
CA GLN A 145 -14.22 -26.80 17.42
C GLN A 145 -14.38 -25.49 16.64
N GLY A 146 -13.71 -24.43 17.11
CA GLY A 146 -13.52 -23.20 16.33
C GLY A 146 -12.33 -23.39 15.37
N VAL A 147 -12.56 -23.22 14.07
CA VAL A 147 -11.47 -23.16 13.09
C VAL A 147 -10.96 -21.72 13.08
N ALA A 148 -9.69 -21.54 13.47
CA ALA A 148 -8.98 -20.27 13.33
C ALA A 148 -9.04 -19.79 11.86
N ILE A 149 -8.88 -18.49 11.62
CA ILE A 149 -8.54 -18.00 10.30
C ILE A 149 -7.18 -18.62 9.93
N GLY A 150 -7.23 -19.78 9.28
CA GLY A 150 -6.10 -20.49 8.71
C GLY A 150 -5.66 -19.74 7.48
N ALA A 151 -4.78 -18.76 7.68
CA ALA A 151 -3.94 -18.24 6.62
C ALA A 151 -2.74 -19.19 6.46
N ASP A 152 -2.95 -20.36 5.87
CA ASP A 152 -1.87 -21.25 5.42
C ASP A 152 -1.18 -20.66 4.16
N CYS A 153 -0.76 -19.40 4.19
CA CYS A 153 0.09 -18.84 3.15
C CYS A 153 1.55 -18.75 3.62
N ALA A 154 2.45 -19.02 2.67
CA ALA A 154 3.87 -18.88 2.88
C ALA A 154 4.22 -17.43 3.30
N THR A 155 5.13 -17.31 4.25
CA THR A 155 5.60 -16.02 4.75
C THR A 155 6.07 -15.14 3.58
N GLY A 156 5.47 -13.95 3.44
CA GLY A 156 5.78 -13.01 2.35
C GLY A 156 4.90 -13.13 1.10
N THR A 157 3.85 -13.96 1.12
CA THR A 157 2.92 -14.11 -0.02
C THR A 157 1.48 -13.77 0.40
N ARG A 158 0.68 -13.21 -0.51
CA ARG A 158 -0.77 -12.97 -0.29
C ARG A 158 -1.50 -14.32 -0.20
N CYS A 159 -2.31 -14.51 0.84
CA CYS A 159 -3.23 -15.65 0.95
C CYS A 159 -4.31 -15.62 -0.14
N ALA A 160 -4.79 -16.80 -0.55
CA ALA A 160 -5.94 -16.92 -1.44
C ALA A 160 -7.21 -16.43 -0.74
N ASP A 161 -8.14 -15.86 -1.50
CA ASP A 161 -9.43 -15.40 -0.97
C ASP A 161 -10.25 -16.62 -0.50
N ASN A 162 -10.51 -16.73 0.81
CA ASN A 162 -11.36 -17.79 1.35
C ASN A 162 -12.84 -17.35 1.39
N ALA A 163 -13.72 -18.16 0.78
CA ALA A 163 -15.16 -17.95 0.81
C ALA A 163 -15.77 -18.57 2.08
N TYR A 164 -16.50 -17.78 2.86
CA TYR A 164 -17.28 -18.30 3.99
C TYR A 164 -18.63 -18.82 3.48
N ALA A 165 -18.95 -20.09 3.75
CA ALA A 165 -20.21 -20.74 3.38
C ALA A 165 -20.58 -20.63 1.86
N GLY A 166 -19.58 -20.58 0.98
CA GLY A 166 -19.79 -20.45 -0.47
C GLY A 166 -20.16 -19.03 -0.94
N VAL A 167 -20.17 -18.04 -0.05
CA VAL A 167 -20.39 -16.63 -0.40
C VAL A 167 -19.04 -15.93 -0.40
N ALA A 168 -18.62 -15.45 -1.58
CA ALA A 168 -17.41 -14.64 -1.70
C ALA A 168 -17.57 -13.40 -0.79
N SER A 169 -16.76 -13.32 0.26
CA SER A 169 -16.74 -12.14 1.12
C SER A 169 -16.11 -11.00 0.32
N ILE A 170 -16.82 -9.88 0.22
CA ILE A 170 -16.33 -8.68 -0.46
C ILE A 170 -15.22 -8.08 0.43
N MET A 171 -13.98 -8.56 0.26
CA MET A 171 -12.82 -7.87 0.83
C MET A 171 -12.77 -6.47 0.22
N ARG A 172 -12.79 -5.45 1.07
CA ARG A 172 -12.53 -4.07 0.65
C ARG A 172 -11.07 -3.99 0.19
N LEU A 173 -10.80 -3.32 -0.94
CA LEU A 173 -9.43 -3.24 -1.45
C LEU A 173 -8.51 -2.55 -0.45
N GLY A 174 -7.29 -3.05 -0.37
CA GLY A 174 -6.32 -2.63 0.63
C GLY A 174 -6.49 -3.35 1.97
N ALA A 175 -7.68 -3.85 2.33
CA ALA A 175 -7.89 -4.55 3.59
C ALA A 175 -7.11 -5.87 3.61
N ARG A 176 -6.21 -6.03 4.59
CA ARG A 176 -5.55 -7.32 4.81
C ARG A 176 -6.43 -8.30 5.58
N TYR A 177 -7.35 -7.81 6.42
CA TYR A 177 -8.26 -8.68 7.17
C TYR A 177 -9.72 -8.22 7.16
N TYR A 178 -10.61 -9.17 7.38
CA TYR A 178 -12.05 -8.95 7.56
C TYR A 178 -12.48 -9.63 8.86
N SER A 179 -13.13 -8.87 9.73
CA SER A 179 -13.68 -9.36 11.00
C SER A 179 -15.20 -9.37 10.94
N ARG A 180 -15.80 -10.45 11.45
CA ARG A 180 -17.24 -10.49 11.77
C ARG A 180 -17.41 -10.90 13.22
N THR A 181 -18.25 -10.18 13.94
CA THR A 181 -18.53 -10.43 15.35
C THR A 181 -20.02 -10.27 15.62
N ARG A 182 -20.55 -11.04 16.58
CA ARG A 182 -21.86 -10.75 17.20
C ARG A 182 -21.81 -11.16 18.65
N LEU A 183 -22.62 -10.51 19.48
CA LEU A 183 -22.67 -10.74 20.91
C LEU A 183 -23.80 -11.71 21.25
N HIS A 184 -23.57 -12.63 22.19
CA HIS A 184 -24.61 -13.50 22.75
C HIS A 184 -24.85 -13.13 24.21
N THR A 185 -26.09 -12.88 24.56
CA THR A 185 -26.48 -12.61 25.95
C THR A 185 -27.05 -13.87 26.59
N LYS A 186 -26.34 -14.39 27.59
CA LYS A 186 -26.69 -15.61 28.33
C LYS A 186 -28.07 -15.55 29.01
N THR A 187 -28.55 -14.34 29.33
CA THR A 187 -29.78 -14.13 30.11
C THR A 187 -31.07 -14.33 29.33
N ASN A 188 -31.04 -14.16 28.00
CA ASN A 188 -32.23 -14.22 27.13
C ASN A 188 -31.98 -14.98 25.82
N ASP A 189 -30.86 -15.69 25.72
CA ASP A 189 -30.44 -16.45 24.54
C ASP A 189 -30.52 -15.63 23.23
N PHE A 190 -30.20 -14.35 23.34
CA PHE A 190 -30.30 -13.40 22.23
C PHE A 190 -28.92 -13.19 21.59
N TRP A 191 -28.88 -13.30 20.27
CA TRP A 191 -27.73 -12.93 19.46
C TRP A 191 -27.95 -11.53 18.88
N SER A 192 -26.95 -10.65 19.01
CA SER A 192 -26.97 -9.38 18.30
C SER A 192 -26.97 -9.58 16.78
N LEU A 193 -27.30 -8.53 16.05
CA LEU A 193 -26.96 -8.44 14.63
C LEU A 193 -25.44 -8.57 14.46
N TRP A 194 -25.03 -9.05 13.29
CA TRP A 194 -23.63 -9.14 12.92
C TRP A 194 -23.02 -7.75 12.77
N SER A 195 -21.92 -7.51 13.47
CA SER A 195 -20.95 -6.46 13.20
C SER A 195 -19.92 -6.98 12.20
N ASN A 196 -19.56 -6.16 11.22
CA ASN A 196 -18.57 -6.48 10.21
C ASN A 196 -17.55 -5.33 10.15
N ASP A 197 -16.26 -5.63 10.08
CA ASP A 197 -15.19 -4.62 9.98
C ASP A 197 -14.05 -5.07 9.07
N TRP A 198 -13.35 -4.13 8.44
CA TRP A 198 -12.20 -4.37 7.56
C TRP A 198 -10.95 -3.74 8.17
N LEU A 199 -9.88 -4.52 8.32
CA LEU A 199 -8.68 -4.14 9.05
C LEU A 199 -7.46 -4.12 8.14
N GLU A 200 -6.44 -3.33 8.56
CA GLU A 200 -5.22 -3.10 7.78
C GLU A 200 -5.54 -2.72 6.33
N VAL A 201 -6.42 -1.74 6.14
CA VAL A 201 -6.68 -1.16 4.82
C VAL A 201 -5.46 -0.36 4.43
N ASP A 202 -4.68 -0.85 3.47
CA ASP A 202 -3.63 -0.08 2.83
C ASP A 202 -4.27 1.18 2.22
N SER A 203 -4.10 2.31 2.91
CA SER A 203 -4.65 3.59 2.49
C SER A 203 -3.74 4.31 1.49
N THR A 204 -2.64 3.68 1.07
CA THR A 204 -1.78 4.24 0.04
C THR A 204 -2.38 3.99 -1.34
N THR A 205 -3.16 4.95 -1.83
CA THR A 205 -3.52 5.01 -3.24
C THR A 205 -2.26 5.33 -4.06
N SER A 206 -1.82 4.35 -4.83
CA SER A 206 -0.78 4.46 -5.84
C SER A 206 -1.44 4.67 -7.20
N LEU A 207 -0.93 5.64 -7.95
CA LEU A 207 -1.32 5.90 -9.32
C LEU A 207 -0.08 6.29 -10.11
N SER A 208 0.20 5.55 -11.18
CA SER A 208 1.34 5.81 -12.06
C SER A 208 0.91 5.71 -13.52
N VAL A 209 1.52 6.56 -14.35
CA VAL A 209 1.34 6.56 -15.80
C VAL A 209 2.71 6.43 -16.45
N THR A 210 2.83 5.55 -17.43
CA THR A 210 4.04 5.37 -18.25
C THR A 210 3.65 5.43 -19.73
N VAL A 211 4.49 6.07 -20.53
CA VAL A 211 4.28 6.26 -21.96
C VAL A 211 5.53 5.71 -22.66
N GLY A 212 5.35 5.13 -23.84
CA GLY A 212 6.47 4.74 -24.69
C GLY A 212 7.36 5.90 -25.15
N SER A 213 8.24 5.63 -26.11
CA SER A 213 9.15 6.64 -26.69
C SER A 213 8.42 7.72 -27.49
N THR A 214 9.12 8.80 -27.85
CA THR A 214 8.66 9.84 -28.77
C THR A 214 8.03 9.26 -30.04
N VAL A 215 6.85 9.78 -30.42
CA VAL A 215 6.19 9.43 -31.69
C VAL A 215 6.82 10.24 -32.81
N ASN A 216 7.53 9.56 -33.71
CA ASN A 216 8.11 10.18 -34.90
C ASN A 216 7.22 9.89 -36.13
N LEU A 217 6.66 10.95 -36.72
CA LEU A 217 5.79 10.88 -37.91
C LEU A 217 6.57 10.99 -39.23
N GLY A 218 7.90 11.10 -39.18
CA GLY A 218 8.77 11.13 -40.36
C GLY A 218 8.62 12.39 -41.19
N SER A 219 8.51 12.23 -42.51
CA SER A 219 8.34 13.32 -43.47
C SER A 219 6.97 13.21 -44.16
N PRO A 220 5.90 13.78 -43.56
CA PRO A 220 4.54 13.72 -44.11
C PRO A 220 4.46 14.31 -45.52
N THR A 221 3.68 13.68 -46.38
CA THR A 221 3.28 14.27 -47.66
C THR A 221 2.21 15.34 -47.40
N LEU A 222 2.40 16.55 -47.94
CA LEU A 222 1.45 17.65 -47.77
C LEU A 222 0.05 17.29 -48.31
N GLY A 223 -0.98 17.64 -47.54
CA GLY A 223 -2.39 17.35 -47.84
C GLY A 223 -2.79 15.89 -47.63
N GLN A 224 -1.88 15.02 -47.19
CA GLN A 224 -2.14 13.60 -46.93
C GLN A 224 -2.05 13.29 -45.44
N ASP A 225 -2.81 12.29 -45.02
CA ASP A 225 -2.81 11.87 -43.62
C ASP A 225 -1.59 11.01 -43.29
N THR A 226 -0.99 11.32 -42.15
CA THR A 226 0.08 10.55 -41.51
C THR A 226 -0.39 10.10 -40.13
N PHE A 227 -0.03 8.88 -39.73
CA PHE A 227 -0.52 8.25 -38.50
C PHE A 227 0.63 7.89 -37.57
N GLY A 228 0.39 8.00 -36.27
CA GLY A 228 1.27 7.53 -35.22
C GLY A 228 0.47 6.97 -34.05
N SER A 229 1.13 6.26 -33.13
CA SER A 229 0.48 5.69 -31.95
C SER A 229 1.42 5.61 -30.76
N SER A 230 0.87 5.81 -29.58
CA SER A 230 1.53 5.59 -28.28
C SER A 230 0.73 4.60 -27.45
N LEU A 231 1.43 3.64 -26.84
CA LEU A 231 0.86 2.80 -25.79
C LEU A 231 1.10 3.49 -24.44
N ILE A 232 0.02 3.80 -23.74
CA ILE A 232 0.03 4.36 -22.40
C ILE A 232 -0.32 3.23 -21.44
N GLN A 233 0.48 3.07 -20.39
CA GLN A 233 0.19 2.14 -19.29
C GLN A 233 -0.16 2.92 -18.04
N VAL A 234 -1.28 2.57 -17.41
CA VAL A 234 -1.70 3.13 -16.13
C VAL A 234 -1.76 2.01 -15.10
N THR A 235 -1.07 2.18 -13.98
CA THR A 235 -1.16 1.28 -12.83
C THR A 235 -1.76 2.05 -11.68
N THR A 236 -2.88 1.56 -11.15
CA THR A 236 -3.54 2.11 -9.96
C THR A 236 -3.84 0.96 -9.01
N ASN A 237 -3.86 1.21 -7.69
CA ASN A 237 -4.49 0.32 -6.71
C ASN A 237 -5.75 0.95 -6.10
N ASP A 238 -6.31 1.98 -6.73
CA ASP A 238 -7.56 2.61 -6.29
C ASP A 238 -8.77 1.81 -6.79
N THR A 239 -9.66 1.40 -5.88
CA THR A 239 -10.94 0.74 -6.22
C THR A 239 -11.81 1.56 -7.13
N GLY A 240 -11.80 2.88 -6.95
CA GLY A 240 -12.57 3.82 -7.75
C GLY A 240 -12.06 3.86 -9.17
N GLY A 241 -10.85 3.37 -9.45
CA GLY A 241 -10.19 3.45 -10.75
C GLY A 241 -9.54 4.81 -10.96
N TYR A 242 -9.54 5.29 -12.20
CA TYR A 242 -8.85 6.53 -12.56
C TYR A 242 -9.46 7.22 -13.78
N GLN A 243 -9.12 8.49 -13.96
CA GLN A 243 -9.25 9.25 -15.20
C GLN A 243 -7.87 9.47 -15.80
N LEU A 244 -7.74 9.25 -17.11
CA LEU A 244 -6.55 9.62 -17.88
C LEU A 244 -6.87 10.84 -18.72
N LEU A 245 -6.12 11.92 -18.51
CA LEU A 245 -6.27 13.21 -19.15
C LEU A 245 -5.07 13.49 -20.06
N ALA A 246 -5.30 14.26 -21.12
CA ALA A 246 -4.24 14.79 -21.98
C ALA A 246 -4.44 16.28 -22.25
N ARG A 247 -3.34 17.02 -22.33
CA ARG A 247 -3.32 18.42 -22.77
C ARG A 247 -2.06 18.72 -23.58
N ASP A 248 -2.17 19.61 -24.55
CA ASP A 248 -0.99 20.19 -25.20
C ASP A 248 -0.43 21.30 -24.30
N THR A 249 0.82 21.11 -23.87
CA THR A 249 1.53 22.08 -23.02
C THR A 249 2.44 23.00 -23.81
N SER A 250 2.64 22.71 -25.10
CA SER A 250 3.60 23.43 -25.91
C SER A 250 3.11 24.83 -26.27
N ASN A 251 1.82 24.99 -26.58
CA ASN A 251 1.15 26.27 -26.88
C ASN A 251 -0.35 26.03 -27.19
N THR A 252 -1.02 26.98 -27.85
CA THR A 252 -2.45 26.91 -28.26
C THR A 252 -2.64 26.45 -29.71
N VAL A 253 -1.59 26.06 -30.41
CA VAL A 253 -1.61 25.48 -31.76
C VAL A 253 -1.04 24.07 -31.73
N GLY A 254 -1.63 23.15 -32.48
CA GLY A 254 -1.28 21.73 -32.34
C GLY A 254 0.19 21.37 -32.61
N MET A 255 0.91 22.07 -33.51
CA MET A 255 2.37 21.94 -33.65
C MET A 255 3.04 23.25 -34.09
N THR A 256 4.27 23.48 -33.65
CA THR A 256 5.10 24.63 -34.08
C THR A 256 6.29 24.18 -34.92
N GLY A 257 6.54 24.92 -36.00
CA GLY A 257 7.63 24.70 -36.94
C GLY A 257 8.81 25.62 -36.67
N THR A 258 10.03 25.11 -36.83
CA THR A 258 11.28 25.90 -36.78
C THR A 258 11.91 25.99 -38.19
N PRO A 259 12.25 27.20 -38.71
CA PRO A 259 12.25 28.50 -38.04
C PRO A 259 10.88 29.21 -38.01
N SER A 260 9.90 28.79 -38.82
CA SER A 260 8.54 29.33 -38.79
C SER A 260 7.51 28.32 -39.32
N GLY A 261 6.26 28.51 -38.92
CA GLY A 261 5.11 27.70 -39.34
C GLY A 261 4.33 27.14 -38.15
N THR A 262 3.02 26.95 -38.33
CA THR A 262 2.15 26.29 -37.35
C THR A 262 1.28 25.26 -38.03
N ILE A 263 1.01 24.16 -37.36
CA ILE A 263 -0.04 23.22 -37.75
C ILE A 263 -1.09 23.30 -36.65
N LEU A 264 -2.33 23.57 -37.05
CA LEU A 264 -3.41 23.78 -36.09
C LEU A 264 -3.87 22.46 -35.49
N ASP A 265 -4.52 22.55 -34.34
CA ASP A 265 -5.29 21.45 -33.79
C ASP A 265 -6.45 21.08 -34.72
N ALA A 266 -6.70 19.78 -34.86
CA ALA A 266 -7.83 19.27 -35.61
C ALA A 266 -9.11 19.59 -34.83
N GLN A 267 -9.86 20.58 -35.32
CA GLN A 267 -10.92 21.26 -34.56
C GLN A 267 -10.39 21.94 -33.28
N THR A 268 -11.05 23.02 -32.86
CA THR A 268 -10.70 23.69 -31.60
C THR A 268 -10.75 22.70 -30.42
N PRO A 269 -9.79 22.74 -29.50
CA PRO A 269 -9.78 21.87 -28.32
C PRO A 269 -11.04 21.98 -27.47
N GLY A 270 -11.45 20.86 -26.85
CA GLY A 270 -12.61 20.81 -25.95
C GLY A 270 -13.97 20.61 -26.63
N PHE A 271 -13.99 20.42 -27.95
CA PHE A 271 -15.20 20.00 -28.66
C PHE A 271 -15.39 18.48 -28.62
N ALA A 272 -16.61 18.02 -28.91
CA ALA A 272 -16.90 16.59 -29.06
C ALA A 272 -16.07 16.01 -30.23
N PRO A 273 -15.37 14.87 -30.03
CA PRO A 273 -14.62 14.24 -31.12
C PRO A 273 -15.51 13.95 -32.32
N ALA A 274 -14.99 14.13 -33.53
CA ALA A 274 -15.75 13.92 -34.75
C ALA A 274 -14.97 13.12 -35.80
N VAL A 275 -15.68 12.73 -36.86
CA VAL A 275 -15.08 12.06 -38.02
C VAL A 275 -14.10 13.03 -38.67
N TRP A 276 -12.88 12.54 -38.97
CA TRP A 276 -11.78 13.37 -39.49
C TRP A 276 -12.15 14.24 -40.68
N ALA A 277 -12.90 13.68 -41.64
CA ALA A 277 -13.32 14.41 -42.84
C ALA A 277 -14.21 15.63 -42.54
N GLY A 278 -14.92 15.63 -41.40
CA GLY A 278 -15.75 16.73 -40.94
C GLY A 278 -15.01 17.77 -40.09
N LEU A 279 -13.74 17.54 -39.75
CA LEU A 279 -12.94 18.48 -38.98
C LEU A 279 -12.45 19.61 -39.88
N SER A 280 -12.44 20.83 -39.34
CA SER A 280 -11.81 21.99 -39.96
C SER A 280 -11.17 22.84 -38.85
N PRO A 281 -9.86 23.10 -38.91
CA PRO A 281 -8.91 22.56 -39.89
C PRO A 281 -8.65 21.06 -39.67
N GLN A 282 -8.24 20.35 -40.73
CA GLN A 282 -7.63 19.01 -40.63
C GLN A 282 -6.14 19.23 -40.35
N GLY A 283 -5.75 19.29 -39.08
CA GLY A 283 -4.39 19.54 -38.63
C GLY A 283 -3.83 18.33 -37.88
N ILE A 284 -3.48 18.46 -36.59
CA ILE A 284 -3.14 17.33 -35.72
C ILE A 284 -4.31 16.97 -34.80
N GLY A 285 -4.67 15.69 -34.72
CA GLY A 285 -5.71 15.22 -33.81
C GLY A 285 -5.40 13.85 -33.20
N PHE A 286 -6.09 13.58 -32.11
CA PHE A 286 -5.86 12.44 -31.24
C PHE A 286 -7.14 11.64 -31.03
N SER A 287 -7.01 10.32 -30.87
CA SER A 287 -8.11 9.40 -30.63
C SER A 287 -7.67 8.25 -29.72
N VAL A 288 -8.54 7.81 -28.80
CA VAL A 288 -8.32 6.56 -28.07
C VAL A 288 -8.90 5.42 -28.91
N ARG A 289 -8.00 4.62 -29.49
CA ARG A 289 -8.37 3.54 -30.41
C ARG A 289 -8.91 2.32 -29.66
N ASP A 290 -8.24 1.97 -28.57
CA ASP A 290 -8.60 0.86 -27.69
C ASP A 290 -8.04 1.12 -26.28
N ALA A 291 -8.69 0.54 -25.27
CA ALA A 291 -8.27 0.66 -23.89
C ALA A 291 -8.74 -0.55 -23.07
N THR A 292 -7.97 -0.94 -22.06
CA THR A 292 -8.43 -1.93 -21.07
C THR A 292 -9.76 -1.48 -20.47
N GLY A 293 -10.75 -2.38 -20.38
CA GLY A 293 -12.10 -2.01 -19.92
C GLY A 293 -12.96 -1.27 -20.95
N GLY A 294 -12.46 -1.06 -22.17
CA GLY A 294 -13.19 -0.45 -23.28
C GLY A 294 -12.97 1.06 -23.41
N ARG A 295 -12.94 1.56 -24.64
CA ARG A 295 -12.84 3.00 -24.90
C ARG A 295 -14.16 3.74 -24.61
N LEU A 296 -14.06 5.03 -24.29
CA LEU A 296 -15.23 5.88 -24.09
C LEU A 296 -16.02 6.05 -25.40
N ALA A 297 -17.36 6.06 -25.31
CA ALA A 297 -18.25 6.17 -26.47
C ALA A 297 -18.00 7.41 -27.36
N LYS A 298 -17.44 8.49 -26.78
CA LYS A 298 -17.07 9.70 -27.52
C LYS A 298 -15.99 9.47 -28.57
N TRP A 299 -15.27 8.34 -28.52
CA TRP A 299 -14.25 7.98 -29.50
C TRP A 299 -14.79 7.17 -30.69
N GLY A 300 -16.11 6.93 -30.73
CA GLY A 300 -16.80 6.16 -31.77
C GLY A 300 -17.21 4.76 -31.30
N ALA A 301 -17.53 3.88 -32.25
CA ALA A 301 -18.02 2.52 -31.97
C ALA A 301 -17.02 1.70 -31.12
N THR A 302 -17.43 0.65 -30.41
CA THR A 302 -16.47 -0.16 -29.63
C THR A 302 -15.86 -1.24 -30.50
N GLY A 303 -14.53 -1.29 -30.60
CA GLY A 303 -13.79 -2.37 -31.26
C GLY A 303 -12.30 -2.03 -31.39
N PRO A 304 -11.42 -2.99 -31.65
CA PRO A 304 -10.11 -2.67 -32.18
C PRO A 304 -10.26 -2.33 -33.67
N PHE A 305 -10.34 -1.04 -34.00
CA PHE A 305 -10.33 -0.57 -35.39
C PHE A 305 -8.90 -0.24 -35.83
N PRO A 306 -8.53 -0.44 -37.12
CA PRO A 306 -7.24 0.04 -37.62
C PRO A 306 -7.17 1.56 -37.51
N VAL A 307 -5.97 2.12 -37.38
CA VAL A 307 -5.76 3.59 -37.26
C VAL A 307 -6.34 4.36 -38.46
N THR A 308 -6.44 3.71 -39.61
CA THR A 308 -7.00 4.24 -40.86
C THR A 308 -8.52 4.21 -40.91
N ASP A 309 -9.23 3.63 -39.93
CA ASP A 309 -10.69 3.62 -39.92
C ASP A 309 -11.22 5.04 -39.68
N VAL A 310 -11.76 5.62 -40.75
CA VAL A 310 -12.27 6.99 -40.79
C VAL A 310 -13.68 7.12 -40.21
N ASN A 311 -14.41 6.02 -40.04
CA ASN A 311 -15.81 6.04 -39.61
C ASN A 311 -15.93 5.79 -38.11
N ASN A 312 -15.06 4.94 -37.57
CA ASN A 312 -15.16 4.49 -36.20
C ASN A 312 -14.15 5.18 -35.27
N ASN A 313 -13.04 5.74 -35.75
CA ASN A 313 -12.13 6.52 -34.90
C ASN A 313 -12.45 8.00 -35.00
N LEU A 314 -13.01 8.57 -33.93
CA LEU A 314 -13.29 10.00 -33.84
C LEU A 314 -12.07 10.73 -33.25
N TYR A 315 -11.76 11.90 -33.79
CA TYR A 315 -10.56 12.66 -33.46
C TYR A 315 -10.89 14.03 -32.88
N VAL A 316 -10.00 14.53 -32.04
CA VAL A 316 -10.05 15.89 -31.49
C VAL A 316 -8.62 16.44 -31.34
N GLY A 317 -8.46 17.75 -31.51
CA GLY A 317 -7.23 18.46 -31.15
C GLY A 317 -7.08 18.61 -29.63
N LEU A 318 -5.84 18.77 -29.18
CA LEU A 318 -5.52 18.94 -27.76
C LEU A 318 -5.05 20.36 -27.53
N GLY A 319 -5.67 21.05 -26.56
CA GLY A 319 -5.27 22.40 -26.17
C GLY A 319 -4.67 22.41 -24.78
N VAL A 320 -4.59 23.60 -24.20
CA VAL A 320 -4.09 23.81 -22.84
C VAL A 320 -5.03 23.29 -21.74
N ALA A 321 -6.29 22.99 -22.09
CA ALA A 321 -7.28 22.40 -21.19
C ALA A 321 -7.25 20.87 -21.26
N ASP A 322 -7.48 20.23 -20.11
CA ASP A 322 -7.48 18.77 -20.01
C ASP A 322 -8.61 18.14 -20.82
N THR A 323 -8.23 17.19 -21.67
CA THR A 323 -9.15 16.34 -22.42
C THR A 323 -9.15 14.95 -21.81
N LEU A 324 -10.30 14.49 -21.33
CA LEU A 324 -10.46 13.11 -20.83
C LEU A 324 -10.21 12.10 -21.95
N LEU A 325 -9.14 11.33 -21.88
CA LEU A 325 -8.87 10.25 -22.83
C LEU A 325 -9.65 8.99 -22.46
N HIS A 326 -9.56 8.57 -21.20
CA HIS A 326 -10.11 7.30 -20.76
C HIS A 326 -10.48 7.35 -19.28
N GLN A 327 -11.41 6.49 -18.87
CA GLN A 327 -11.79 6.34 -17.48
C GLN A 327 -12.01 4.86 -17.16
N ARG A 328 -11.44 4.42 -16.05
CA ARG A 328 -11.69 3.13 -15.42
C ARG A 328 -12.42 3.39 -14.11
N THR A 329 -13.47 2.64 -13.84
CA THR A 329 -14.26 2.71 -12.60
C THR A 329 -13.95 1.56 -11.64
N THR A 330 -12.96 0.74 -11.98
CA THR A 330 -12.57 -0.44 -11.21
C THR A 330 -11.06 -0.62 -11.28
N TYR A 331 -10.52 -1.28 -10.27
CA TYR A 331 -9.13 -1.72 -10.20
C TYR A 331 -8.91 -3.02 -11.01
N GLY A 332 -7.71 -3.18 -11.57
CA GLY A 332 -7.21 -4.42 -12.15
C GLY A 332 -5.79 -4.72 -11.65
N VAL A 333 -5.47 -5.99 -11.40
CA VAL A 333 -4.15 -6.41 -10.87
C VAL A 333 -3.00 -6.30 -11.88
N ALA A 334 -3.31 -6.09 -13.16
CA ALA A 334 -2.34 -5.84 -14.23
C ALA A 334 -2.45 -4.38 -14.70
N PRO A 335 -1.37 -3.80 -15.26
CA PRO A 335 -1.43 -2.45 -15.82
C PRO A 335 -2.51 -2.33 -16.90
N ASP A 336 -3.34 -1.29 -16.79
CA ASP A 336 -4.30 -0.94 -17.82
C ASP A 336 -3.57 -0.30 -18.99
N THR A 337 -4.02 -0.58 -20.21
CA THR A 337 -3.44 -0.05 -21.44
C THR A 337 -4.41 0.90 -22.12
N VAL A 338 -3.90 2.01 -22.65
CA VAL A 338 -4.66 2.95 -23.49
C VAL A 338 -3.85 3.21 -24.76
N ASN A 339 -4.42 2.86 -25.91
CA ASN A 339 -3.79 3.08 -27.20
C ASN A 339 -4.23 4.44 -27.78
N LEU A 340 -3.37 5.44 -27.62
CA LEU A 340 -3.57 6.78 -28.14
C LEU A 340 -3.02 6.86 -29.57
N THR A 341 -3.89 7.11 -30.53
CA THR A 341 -3.53 7.30 -31.93
C THR A 341 -3.48 8.79 -32.27
N THR A 342 -2.50 9.17 -33.06
CA THR A 342 -2.34 10.52 -33.62
C THR A 342 -2.56 10.46 -35.12
N ARG A 343 -3.34 11.40 -35.65
CA ARG A 343 -3.50 11.64 -37.09
C ARG A 343 -3.09 13.07 -37.40
N LEU A 344 -2.28 13.22 -38.43
CA LEU A 344 -1.74 14.51 -38.87
C LEU A 344 -2.05 14.68 -40.35
N ASN A 345 -2.67 15.81 -40.71
CA ASN A 345 -2.70 16.29 -42.08
C ASN A 345 -1.99 17.64 -42.13
N VAL A 346 -0.90 17.70 -42.90
CA VAL A 346 -0.12 18.95 -43.03
C VAL A 346 -0.69 19.76 -44.19
N PRO A 347 -1.16 21.00 -43.97
CA PRO A 347 -1.72 21.82 -45.05
C PRO A 347 -0.75 22.00 -46.22
N THR A 348 -1.26 22.07 -47.44
CA THR A 348 -0.42 22.31 -48.65
C THR A 348 0.24 23.68 -48.68
N THR A 349 -0.21 24.60 -47.82
CA THR A 349 0.37 25.94 -47.63
C THR A 349 1.56 25.96 -46.66
N GLN A 350 1.92 24.81 -46.07
CA GLN A 350 2.93 24.74 -45.03
C GLN A 350 4.37 24.75 -45.60
N VAL A 351 5.30 25.32 -44.85
CA VAL A 351 6.73 25.37 -45.21
C VAL A 351 7.50 24.15 -44.70
N ALA A 352 8.55 23.76 -45.42
CA ALA A 352 9.49 22.72 -45.00
C ALA A 352 10.24 23.17 -43.73
N ALA A 353 9.94 22.53 -42.61
CA ALA A 353 10.46 22.84 -41.29
C ALA A 353 10.36 21.61 -40.37
N TYR A 354 11.06 21.66 -39.23
CA TYR A 354 10.86 20.67 -38.16
C TYR A 354 9.68 21.11 -37.29
N TYR A 355 8.63 20.27 -37.25
CA TYR A 355 7.44 20.48 -36.43
C TYR A 355 7.47 19.61 -35.18
N SER A 356 7.11 20.19 -34.04
CA SER A 356 7.02 19.46 -32.78
C SER A 356 5.88 19.98 -31.90
N ALA A 357 5.42 19.13 -30.98
CA ALA A 357 4.45 19.44 -29.95
C ALA A 357 4.74 18.60 -28.70
N THR A 358 4.29 19.05 -27.53
CA THR A 358 4.46 18.31 -26.27
C THR A 358 3.12 18.10 -25.60
N VAL A 359 2.66 16.85 -25.61
CA VAL A 359 1.43 16.42 -24.93
C VAL A 359 1.78 15.91 -23.54
N GLN A 360 1.18 16.52 -22.51
CA GLN A 360 1.24 16.02 -21.14
C GLN A 360 0.09 15.05 -20.89
N LEU A 361 0.40 13.94 -20.23
CA LEU A 361 -0.57 12.95 -19.77
C LEU A 361 -0.62 12.96 -18.24
N THR A 362 -1.83 13.00 -17.70
CA THR A 362 -2.08 13.02 -16.26
C THR A 362 -3.08 11.93 -15.92
N ALA A 363 -2.74 11.05 -14.99
CA ALA A 363 -3.70 10.14 -14.39
C ALA A 363 -4.16 10.72 -13.05
N LEU A 364 -5.47 10.76 -12.82
CA LEU A 364 -6.08 11.17 -11.55
C LEU A 364 -6.92 10.01 -10.99
N ALA A 365 -6.87 9.80 -9.68
CA ALA A 365 -7.81 8.89 -9.03
C ALA A 365 -9.24 9.39 -9.24
N ASN A 366 -10.19 8.46 -9.40
CA ASN A 366 -11.59 8.87 -9.42
C ASN A 366 -11.98 9.43 -8.03
N PRO A 367 -12.81 10.48 -7.97
CA PRO A 367 -13.23 11.11 -6.72
C PRO A 367 -14.10 10.20 -5.84
#